data_AF-A0A3D4QB43-F1
#
_entry.id   AF-A0A3D4QB43-F1
#
_cell.length_a   1.000
_cell.length_b   1.000
_cell.length_c   1.000
_cell.angle_alpha   90.00
_cell.angle_beta   90.00
_cell.angle_gamma   90.00
#
_symmetry.space_group_name_H-M   'P 1'
#
loop_
_entity.id
_entity.type
_entity.pdbx_description
1 polymer ?
#
loop_
_entity_poly.entity_id
_entity_poly.type
_entity_poly.pdbx_seq_one_letter_code
_entity_poly.pdbx_strand_id
1 'polypeptide(L)'
;MMTPLFRVVLVIVSIGTLVNVLKRIRKAKLTIEDSIYWILLAMMFVVFALFPAVPDTMARLLGIYSTANFLFLFMIFLLLMRMFAMSMRISTLEDKLRKLVQDRALYDKEVRDDSVERAEATEHGKERTE
;
A
#
# COMPACT_ATOMS: atom_id res chain seq x y z
N MET A 1 -21.89 -32.08 14.59
CA MET A 1 -22.79 -31.01 14.08
C MET A 1 -22.04 -29.68 14.21
N MET A 2 -21.85 -28.96 13.11
CA MET A 2 -21.05 -27.72 13.11
C MET A 2 -21.83 -26.60 13.81
N THR A 3 -21.21 -25.99 14.83
CA THR A 3 -21.87 -25.01 15.70
C THR A 3 -22.21 -23.72 14.94
N PRO A 4 -23.45 -23.20 15.05
CA PRO A 4 -23.89 -21.97 14.40
C PRO A 4 -23.10 -20.73 14.83
N LEU A 5 -22.36 -20.83 15.95
CA LEU A 5 -21.50 -19.79 16.50
C LEU A 5 -20.37 -19.41 15.53
N PHE A 6 -19.73 -20.37 14.86
CA PHE A 6 -18.70 -20.06 13.86
C PHE A 6 -19.28 -19.31 12.65
N ARG A 7 -20.51 -19.63 12.24
CA ARG A 7 -21.22 -18.89 11.18
C ARG A 7 -21.50 -17.45 11.59
N VAL A 8 -21.96 -17.21 12.81
CA VAL A 8 -22.25 -15.85 13.31
C VAL A 8 -20.98 -15.02 13.41
N VAL A 9 -19.90 -15.59 13.96
CA VAL A 9 -18.59 -14.91 14.03
C VAL A 9 -18.07 -14.59 12.63
N LEU A 10 -18.16 -15.53 11.69
CA LEU A 10 -17.79 -15.30 10.29
C LEU A 10 -18.61 -14.18 9.64
N VAL A 11 -19.92 -14.13 9.88
CA VAL A 11 -20.79 -13.08 9.35
C VAL A 11 -20.42 -11.71 9.93
N ILE A 12 -20.17 -11.62 11.25
CA ILE A 12 -19.78 -10.36 11.90
C ILE A 12 -18.42 -9.88 11.38
N VAL A 13 -17.43 -10.78 11.27
CA VAL A 13 -16.11 -10.45 10.73
C VAL A 13 -16.22 -10.03 9.26
N SER A 14 -17.01 -10.74 8.45
CA SER A 14 -17.21 -10.42 7.03
C SER A 14 -17.89 -9.07 6.82
N ILE A 15 -18.93 -8.76 7.60
CA ILE A 15 -19.58 -7.43 7.60
C ILE A 15 -18.59 -6.36 8.09
N GLY A 16 -17.81 -6.64 9.13
CA GLY A 16 -16.78 -5.74 9.62
C GLY A 16 -15.73 -5.42 8.56
N THR A 17 -15.24 -6.43 7.84
CA THR A 17 -14.32 -6.28 6.71
C THR A 17 -14.97 -5.49 5.58
N LEU A 18 -16.23 -5.79 5.22
CA LEU A 18 -16.98 -5.08 4.18
C LEU A 18 -17.14 -3.60 4.52
N VAL A 19 -17.47 -3.27 5.78
CA VAL A 19 -17.57 -1.90 6.27
C VAL A 19 -16.20 -1.20 6.27
N ASN A 20 -15.13 -1.91 6.61
CA ASN A 20 -13.76 -1.36 6.57
C ASN A 20 -13.34 -1.03 5.12
N VAL A 21 -13.64 -1.93 4.19
CA VAL A 21 -13.42 -1.74 2.74
C VAL A 21 -14.26 -0.55 2.22
N LEU A 22 -15.55 -0.49 2.55
CA LEU A 22 -16.43 0.61 2.14
C LEU A 22 -16.03 1.95 2.74
N LYS A 23 -15.61 1.99 4.01
CA LYS A 23 -15.08 3.21 4.64
C LYS A 23 -13.75 3.64 4.03
N ARG A 24 -12.86 2.71 3.68
CA ARG A 24 -11.62 3.00 2.94
C ARG A 24 -11.88 3.55 1.54
N ILE A 25 -12.90 3.03 0.85
CA ILE A 25 -13.33 3.52 -0.47
C ILE A 25 -13.88 4.95 -0.38
N ARG A 26 -14.65 5.28 0.67
CA ARG A 26 -15.33 6.59 0.76
C ARG A 26 -14.47 7.71 1.32
N LYS A 27 -13.47 7.39 2.16
CA LYS A 27 -12.63 8.42 2.83
C LYS A 27 -11.42 8.88 2.04
N ALA A 28 -11.12 8.27 0.89
CA ALA A 28 -9.87 8.58 0.23
C ALA A 28 -10.01 8.76 -1.27
N LYS A 29 -9.50 9.89 -1.73
CA LYS A 29 -8.89 10.11 -3.04
C LYS A 29 -7.69 9.15 -3.26
N LEU A 30 -7.81 7.86 -2.92
CA LEU A 30 -6.78 6.86 -3.13
C LEU A 30 -6.75 6.53 -4.62
N THR A 31 -5.80 7.18 -5.31
CA THR A 31 -5.05 6.67 -6.45
C THR A 31 -5.75 5.54 -7.23
N ILE A 32 -6.23 5.89 -8.42
CA ILE A 32 -6.84 5.02 -9.46
C ILE A 32 -6.22 3.62 -9.54
N GLU A 33 -4.91 3.50 -9.29
CA GLU A 33 -4.13 2.26 -9.27
C GLU A 33 -4.63 1.20 -8.26
N ASP A 34 -5.11 1.59 -7.09
CA ASP A 34 -5.58 0.66 -6.07
C ASP A 34 -6.96 0.11 -6.38
N SER A 35 -7.85 0.94 -6.93
CA SER A 35 -9.19 0.52 -7.36
C SER A 35 -9.14 -0.48 -8.51
N ILE A 36 -8.20 -0.33 -9.45
CA ILE A 36 -8.01 -1.27 -10.57
C ILE A 36 -7.65 -2.68 -10.06
N TYR A 37 -6.77 -2.80 -9.06
CA TYR A 37 -6.43 -4.10 -8.48
C TYR A 37 -7.66 -4.81 -7.89
N TRP A 38 -8.49 -4.08 -7.13
CA TRP A 38 -9.71 -4.64 -6.53
C TRP A 38 -10.77 -5.01 -7.57
N ILE A 39 -10.91 -4.23 -8.64
CA ILE A 39 -11.83 -4.53 -9.76
C ILE A 39 -11.37 -5.79 -10.50
N LEU A 40 -10.08 -5.90 -10.84
CA LEU A 40 -9.53 -7.10 -11.48
C LEU A 40 -9.66 -8.33 -10.60
N LEU A 41 -9.39 -8.19 -9.30
CA LEU A 41 -9.56 -9.26 -8.33
C LEU A 41 -11.02 -9.74 -8.29
N ALA A 42 -11.98 -8.82 -8.18
CA ALA A 42 -13.40 -9.14 -8.18
C ALA A 42 -13.84 -9.82 -9.48
N MET A 43 -13.38 -9.33 -10.64
CA MET A 43 -13.65 -9.92 -11.95
C MET A 43 -13.10 -11.36 -12.04
N MET A 44 -11.87 -11.59 -11.59
CA MET A 44 -11.27 -12.92 -11.53
C MET A 44 -12.08 -13.88 -10.65
N PHE A 45 -12.60 -13.40 -9.52
CA PHE A 45 -13.49 -14.19 -8.66
C PHE A 45 -14.82 -14.53 -9.33
N VAL A 46 -15.42 -13.60 -10.08
CA VAL A 46 -16.64 -13.85 -10.86
C VAL A 46 -16.39 -14.95 -11.89
N VAL A 47 -15.24 -14.93 -12.57
CA VAL A 47 -14.86 -15.99 -13.52
C VAL A 47 -14.69 -17.34 -12.81
N PHE A 48 -14.06 -17.38 -11.64
CA PHE A 48 -13.93 -18.62 -10.85
C PHE A 48 -15.28 -19.13 -10.31
N ALA A 49 -16.20 -18.23 -9.99
CA ALA A 49 -17.55 -18.60 -9.56
C ALA A 49 -18.39 -19.17 -10.71
N LEU A 50 -18.25 -18.63 -11.92
CA LEU A 50 -18.90 -19.15 -13.13
C LEU A 50 -18.30 -20.49 -13.59
N PHE A 51 -16.98 -20.67 -13.40
CA PHE A 51 -16.26 -21.88 -13.80
C PHE A 51 -15.56 -22.54 -12.60
N PRO A 52 -16.29 -23.28 -11.74
CA PRO A 52 -15.71 -23.94 -10.57
C PRO A 52 -14.71 -25.05 -10.93
N ALA A 53 -14.69 -25.51 -12.19
CA ALA A 53 -13.78 -26.54 -12.67
C ALA A 53 -12.29 -26.15 -12.58
N VAL A 54 -11.96 -24.86 -12.68
CA VAL A 54 -10.57 -24.37 -12.60
C VAL A 54 -10.02 -24.47 -11.18
N PRO A 55 -10.65 -23.86 -10.15
CA PRO A 55 -10.17 -24.00 -8.79
C PRO A 55 -10.27 -25.45 -8.29
N ASP A 56 -11.23 -26.24 -8.78
CA ASP A 56 -11.41 -27.63 -8.36
C ASP A 56 -10.35 -28.60 -8.92
N THR A 57 -9.86 -28.36 -10.13
CA THR A 57 -8.72 -29.12 -10.69
C THR A 57 -7.42 -28.77 -9.98
N MET A 58 -7.20 -27.49 -9.66
CA MET A 58 -6.04 -27.04 -8.88
C MET A 58 -6.08 -27.58 -7.44
N ALA A 59 -7.24 -27.55 -6.78
CA ALA A 59 -7.43 -28.11 -5.44
C ALA A 59 -7.10 -29.61 -5.40
N ARG A 60 -7.56 -30.37 -6.40
CA ARG A 60 -7.25 -31.80 -6.54
C ARG A 60 -5.76 -32.06 -6.77
N LEU A 61 -5.08 -31.23 -7.57
CA LEU A 61 -3.64 -31.35 -7.81
C LEU A 61 -2.82 -31.09 -6.54
N LEU A 62 -3.25 -30.15 -5.71
CA LEU A 62 -2.63 -29.83 -4.42
C LEU A 62 -3.02 -30.78 -3.27
N GLY A 63 -3.93 -31.73 -3.52
CA GLY A 63 -4.41 -32.68 -2.50
C GLY A 63 -5.37 -32.06 -1.46
N ILE A 64 -6.00 -30.92 -1.77
CA ILE A 64 -6.93 -30.23 -0.88
C ILE A 64 -8.35 -30.78 -1.13
N TYR A 65 -8.94 -31.40 -0.12
CA TYR A 65 -10.27 -32.04 -0.20
C TYR A 65 -11.43 -31.06 -0.47
N SER A 66 -11.25 -29.76 -0.21
CA SER A 66 -12.31 -28.76 -0.36
C SER A 66 -11.86 -27.61 -1.24
N THR A 67 -12.60 -27.36 -2.32
CA THR A 67 -12.44 -26.21 -3.22
C THR A 67 -12.45 -24.89 -2.45
N ALA A 68 -13.22 -24.81 -1.35
CA ALA A 68 -13.26 -23.64 -0.48
C ALA A 68 -11.94 -23.39 0.26
N ASN A 69 -11.26 -24.45 0.73
CA ASN A 69 -9.95 -24.31 1.38
C ASN A 69 -8.87 -23.84 0.39
N PHE A 70 -8.92 -24.31 -0.85
CA PHE A 70 -8.03 -23.83 -1.91
C PHE A 70 -8.24 -22.34 -2.19
N LEU A 71 -9.50 -21.91 -2.34
CA LEU A 71 -9.83 -20.48 -2.54
C LEU A 71 -9.37 -19.62 -1.36
N PHE A 72 -9.50 -20.12 -0.13
CA PHE A 72 -8.99 -19.44 1.06
C PHE A 72 -7.47 -19.27 1.03
N LEU A 73 -6.73 -20.36 0.77
CA LEU A 73 -5.27 -20.33 0.70
C LEU A 73 -4.80 -19.41 -0.43
N PHE A 74 -5.48 -19.48 -1.59
CA PHE A 74 -5.23 -18.61 -2.73
C PHE A 74 -5.49 -17.13 -2.40
N MET A 75 -6.57 -16.83 -1.66
CA MET A 75 -6.88 -15.47 -1.23
C MET A 75 -5.83 -14.93 -0.25
N ILE A 76 -5.39 -15.74 0.72
CA ILE A 76 -4.30 -15.38 1.64
C ILE A 76 -3.01 -15.12 0.85
N PHE A 77 -2.69 -15.97 -0.12
CA PHE A 77 -1.52 -15.80 -0.98
C PHE A 77 -1.57 -14.48 -1.78
N LEU A 78 -2.71 -14.17 -2.40
CA LEU A 78 -2.89 -12.90 -3.11
C LEU A 78 -2.79 -11.69 -2.18
N LEU A 79 -3.33 -11.79 -0.97
CA LEU A 79 -3.20 -10.74 0.04
C LEU A 79 -1.76 -10.54 0.49
N LEU A 80 -0.98 -11.61 0.67
CA LEU A 80 0.44 -11.53 0.98
C LEU A 80 1.23 -10.86 -0.15
N MET A 81 0.99 -11.25 -1.41
CA MET A 81 1.61 -10.58 -2.56
C MET A 81 1.24 -9.09 -2.61
N ARG A 82 -0.02 -8.75 -2.34
CA ARG A 82 -0.47 -7.35 -2.28
C ARG A 82 0.21 -6.59 -1.15
N MET A 83 0.32 -7.20 0.03
CA MET A 83 0.99 -6.61 1.19
C MET A 83 2.47 -6.37 0.92
N PHE A 84 3.13 -7.32 0.26
CA PHE A 84 4.52 -7.17 -0.18
C PHE A 84 4.67 -6.04 -1.21
N ALA A 85 3.82 -6.00 -2.24
CA ALA A 85 3.83 -4.93 -3.23
C ALA A 85 3.59 -3.55 -2.58
N MET A 86 2.70 -3.47 -1.59
CA MET A 86 2.45 -2.26 -0.82
C MET A 86 3.66 -1.86 0.03
N SER A 87 4.33 -2.83 0.67
CA SER A 87 5.57 -2.61 1.42
C SER A 87 6.68 -2.07 0.52
N MET A 88 6.85 -2.63 -0.69
CA MET A 88 7.81 -2.12 -1.67
C MET A 88 7.51 -0.69 -2.09
N ARG A 89 6.24 -0.35 -2.38
CA ARG A 89 5.83 1.03 -2.69
C ARG A 89 6.15 1.98 -1.55
N ILE A 90 5.90 1.58 -0.31
CA ILE A 90 6.23 2.38 0.88
C ILE A 90 7.75 2.60 0.96
N SER A 91 8.56 1.56 0.78
CA SER A 91 10.03 1.67 0.78
C SER A 91 10.53 2.66 -0.28
N THR A 92 10.02 2.61 -1.51
CA THR A 92 10.40 3.58 -2.55
C THR A 92 9.97 5.01 -2.24
N LEU A 93 8.89 5.17 -1.47
CA LEU A 93 8.38 6.48 -1.07
C LEU A 93 9.24 7.07 0.06
N GLU A 94 9.67 6.24 1.01
CA GLU A 94 10.63 6.62 2.05
C GLU A 94 11.97 7.06 1.45
N ASP A 95 12.49 6.37 0.43
CA ASP A 95 13.72 6.76 -0.26
C ASP A 95 13.59 8.11 -0.96
N LYS A 96 12.46 8.37 -1.62
CA LYS A 96 12.18 9.67 -2.26
C LYS A 96 12.08 10.78 -1.22
N LEU A 97 11.40 10.52 -0.09
CA LEU A 97 11.29 11.47 1.00
C LEU A 97 12.67 11.79 1.58
N ARG A 98 13.51 10.78 1.78
CA ARG A 98 14.88 10.95 2.29
C ARG A 98 15.73 11.82 1.37
N LYS A 99 15.63 11.62 0.05
CA LYS A 99 16.30 12.48 -0.95
C LYS A 99 15.82 13.92 -0.87
N LEU A 100 14.50 14.15 -0.85
CA LEU A 100 13.93 15.50 -0.75
C LEU A 100 14.36 16.24 0.54
N VAL A 101 14.44 15.52 1.67
CA VAL A 101 14.93 16.09 2.93
C VAL A 101 16.41 16.44 2.84
N GLN A 102 17.23 15.61 2.19
CA GLN A 102 18.65 15.89 1.98
C GLN A 102 18.87 17.08 1.04
N ASP A 103 18.16 17.14 -0.08
CA ASP A 103 18.22 18.26 -1.01
C ASP A 103 17.82 19.57 -0.32
N ARG A 104 16.79 19.52 0.53
CA ARG A 104 16.37 20.69 1.31
C ARG A 104 17.43 21.14 2.33
N ALA A 105 18.13 20.20 2.97
CA ALA A 105 19.19 20.52 3.92
C ALA A 105 20.43 21.13 3.25
N LEU A 106 20.79 20.65 2.05
CA LEU A 106 21.86 21.22 1.23
C LEU A 106 21.51 22.65 0.78
N TYR A 107 20.28 22.84 0.28
CA TYR A 107 19.80 24.15 -0.15
C TYR A 107 19.79 25.17 1.00
N ASP A 108 19.30 24.78 2.19
CA ASP A 108 19.30 25.66 3.36
C ASP A 108 20.72 26.05 3.81
N LYS A 109 21.68 25.13 3.64
CA LYS A 109 23.09 25.38 3.92
C LYS A 109 23.71 26.37 2.92
N GLU A 110 23.51 26.19 1.62
CA GLU A 110 23.98 27.14 0.59
C GLU A 110 23.43 28.54 0.83
N VAL A 111 22.14 28.66 1.13
CA VAL A 111 21.52 29.96 1.43
C VAL A 111 22.14 30.61 2.68
N ARG A 112 22.46 29.83 3.71
CA ARG A 112 23.16 30.36 4.90
C ARG A 112 24.58 30.80 4.56
N ASP A 113 25.36 30.00 3.85
CA ASP A 113 26.75 30.33 3.51
C ASP A 113 26.81 31.59 2.61
N ASP A 114 25.93 31.71 1.61
CA ASP A 114 25.78 32.92 0.78
C ASP A 114 25.43 34.18 1.61
N SER A 115 24.58 34.02 2.63
CA SER A 115 24.19 35.13 3.50
C SER A 115 25.32 35.59 4.42
N VAL A 116 26.20 34.67 4.83
CA VAL A 116 27.37 34.97 5.66
C VAL A 116 28.44 35.67 4.82
N GLU A 117 28.73 35.17 3.62
CA GLU A 117 29.72 35.79 2.72
C GLU A 117 29.33 37.23 2.33
N ARG A 118 28.04 37.49 2.10
CA ARG A 118 27.54 38.85 1.86
C ARG A 118 27.67 39.76 3.09
N ALA A 119 27.49 39.24 4.29
CA ALA A 119 27.65 40.02 5.52
C ALA A 119 29.12 40.42 5.72
N GLU A 120 30.06 39.49 5.53
CA GLU A 120 31.50 39.74 5.62
C GLU A 120 31.99 40.75 4.57
N ALA A 121 31.52 40.64 3.33
CA ALA A 121 31.87 41.60 2.26
C ALA A 121 31.35 43.03 2.56
N THR A 122 30.24 43.16 3.28
CA THR A 122 29.66 44.44 3.66
C THR A 122 30.44 45.10 4.81
N GLU A 123 30.96 44.32 5.77
CA GLU A 123 31.80 44.85 6.85
C GLU A 123 33.19 45.27 6.36
N HIS A 124 33.83 44.47 5.51
CA HIS A 124 35.15 44.80 4.98
C HIS A 124 35.17 46.01 4.02
N GLY A 125 34.04 46.27 3.35
CA GLY A 125 33.86 47.51 2.57
C GLY A 125 33.78 48.77 3.44
N LYS A 126 33.29 48.63 4.68
CA LYS A 126 33.09 49.75 5.62
C LYS A 126 34.39 50.12 6.35
N GLU A 127 35.20 49.13 6.73
CA GLU A 127 36.53 49.35 7.33
C GLU A 127 37.56 49.97 6.38
N ARG A 128 37.38 49.85 5.06
CA ARG A 128 38.26 50.50 4.06
C ARG A 128 37.94 51.96 3.78
N THR A 129 36.79 52.45 4.23
CA THR A 129 36.32 53.83 4.00
C THR A 129 36.43 54.74 5.22
N GLU A 130 36.75 54.19 6.40
CA GLU A 130 37.10 54.94 7.61
C GLU A 130 38.62 55.10 7.75
#